data_AF-F7XBQ7-F1
#
_entry.id   AF-F7XBQ7-F1
#
_cell.length_a   1.000
_cell.length_b   1.000
_cell.length_c   1.000
_cell.angle_alpha   90.00
_cell.angle_beta   90.00
_cell.angle_gamma   90.00
#
_symmetry.space_group_name_H-M   'P 1'
#
loop_
_entity.id
_entity.type
_entity.pdbx_description
1 polymer ?
#
loop_
_entity_poly.entity_id
_entity_poly.type
_entity_poly.pdbx_seq_one_letter_code
_entity_poly.pdbx_strand_id
1 'polypeptide(L)'
;MRCATLVMVVWGAYESIATVFDAADASMGLMATINLIAILLLSGTIAKLTKDYFKQRKQGLAPVFHAADYPELQGKIDHGIWSRV
;
A
#
# COMPACT_ATOMS: atom_id res chain seq x y z
N MET A 1 -22.62 -7.81 9.06
CA MET A 1 -22.29 -6.41 8.72
C MET A 1 -23.29 -5.41 9.31
N ARG A 2 -24.60 -5.49 8.98
CA ARG A 2 -25.60 -4.50 9.44
C ARG A 2 -25.84 -4.45 10.96
N CYS A 3 -25.76 -5.58 11.66
CA CYS A 3 -25.94 -5.59 13.12
C CYS A 3 -24.76 -4.94 13.86
N ALA A 4 -23.53 -5.11 13.35
CA ALA A 4 -22.34 -4.50 13.94
C ALA A 4 -22.38 -2.97 13.82
N THR A 5 -22.83 -2.45 12.68
CA THR A 5 -23.00 -1.01 12.49
C THR A 5 -24.10 -0.45 13.41
N LEU A 6 -25.20 -1.18 13.62
CA LEU A 6 -26.27 -0.74 14.54
C LEU A 6 -25.79 -0.68 15.99
N VAL A 7 -25.05 -1.70 16.45
CA VAL A 7 -24.46 -1.71 17.80
C VAL A 7 -23.47 -0.56 18.00
N MET A 8 -22.65 -0.27 16.98
CA MET A 8 -21.68 0.83 17.03
C MET A 8 -22.37 2.21 17.09
N VAL A 9 -23.52 2.38 16.42
CA VAL A 9 -24.30 3.62 16.47
C VAL A 9 -24.92 3.83 17.86
N VAL A 10 -25.50 2.78 18.46
CA VAL A 10 -26.09 2.89 19.82
C VAL A 10 -24.99 3.14 20.86
N TRP A 11 -23.84 2.46 20.74
CA TRP A 11 -22.69 2.68 21.61
C TRP A 11 -22.12 4.09 21.47
N GLY A 12 -21.91 4.58 20.24
CA GLY A 12 -21.40 5.92 19.97
C GLY A 12 -22.34 7.05 20.39
N ALA A 13 -23.64 6.78 20.55
CA ALA A 13 -24.59 7.73 21.10
C ALA A 13 -24.50 7.88 22.64
N TYR A 14 -23.91 6.89 23.32
CA TYR A 14 -23.70 6.90 24.78
C TYR A 14 -22.32 7.46 25.17
N GLU A 15 -21.31 7.23 24.31
CA GLU A 15 -19.96 7.76 24.47
C GLU A 15 -19.84 9.22 24.04
N SER A 16 -18.80 9.90 24.54
CA SER A 16 -18.51 11.26 24.08
C SER A 16 -18.01 11.23 22.63
N ILE A 17 -18.39 12.26 21.87
CA ILE A 17 -17.94 12.43 20.48
C ILE A 17 -16.41 12.32 20.40
N ALA A 18 -15.70 12.93 21.35
CA ALA A 18 -14.23 12.89 21.41
C ALA A 18 -13.67 11.46 21.48
N THR A 19 -14.23 10.59 22.32
CA THR A 19 -13.76 9.21 22.49
C THR A 19 -13.92 8.36 21.22
N VAL A 20 -15.00 8.58 20.46
CA VAL A 20 -15.23 7.87 19.19
C VAL A 20 -14.24 8.35 18.12
N PHE A 21 -14.00 9.66 18.05
CA PHE A 21 -13.00 10.22 17.14
C PHE A 21 -11.58 9.78 17.50
N ASP A 22 -11.21 9.77 18.78
CA ASP A 22 -9.89 9.31 19.23
C ASP A 22 -9.65 7.83 18.85
N ALA A 23 -10.67 6.98 18.98
CA ALA A 23 -10.58 5.57 18.57
C ALA A 23 -10.49 5.40 17.03
N ALA A 24 -11.22 6.22 16.27
CA ALA A 24 -11.17 6.25 14.82
C ALA A 24 -9.80 6.75 14.31
N ASP A 25 -9.27 7.81 14.92
CA ASP A 25 -7.97 8.39 14.59
C ASP A 25 -6.83 7.44 14.94
N ALA A 26 -6.91 6.74 16.08
CA ALA A 26 -5.95 5.69 16.41
C ALA A 26 -5.95 4.55 15.37
N SER A 27 -7.13 4.15 14.89
CA SER A 27 -7.27 3.12 13.85
C SER A 27 -6.73 3.61 12.49
N MET A 28 -6.99 4.86 12.12
CA MET A 28 -6.47 5.49 10.92
C MET A 28 -4.94 5.58 10.97
N GLY A 29 -4.40 6.00 12.12
CA GLY A 29 -2.96 6.05 12.38
C GLY A 29 -2.28 4.69 12.28
N LEU A 30 -2.88 3.63 12.83
CA LEU A 30 -2.37 2.27 12.71
C LEU A 30 -2.30 1.81 11.24
N MET A 31 -3.38 1.99 10.49
CA MET A 31 -3.45 1.63 9.06
C MET A 31 -2.43 2.42 8.24
N ALA A 32 -2.32 3.73 8.49
CA ALA A 32 -1.35 4.59 7.83
C ALA A 32 0.08 4.18 8.17
N THR A 33 0.35 3.83 9.42
CA THR A 33 1.69 3.41 9.89
C THR A 33 2.13 2.12 9.21
N ILE A 34 1.26 1.11 9.12
CA ILE A 34 1.57 -0.15 8.41
C ILE A 34 1.90 0.11 6.94
N ASN A 35 1.08 0.92 6.25
CA ASN A 35 1.33 1.28 4.86
C ASN A 35 2.62 2.11 4.69
N LEU A 36 2.88 3.04 5.59
CA LEU A 36 4.09 3.85 5.58
C LEU A 36 5.34 2.97 5.74
N ILE A 37 5.33 2.03 6.68
CA ILE A 37 6.42 1.06 6.86
C ILE A 37 6.62 0.23 5.59
N ALA A 38 5.54 -0.25 4.96
CA ALA A 38 5.61 -0.99 3.71
C ALA A 38 6.24 -0.16 2.58
N ILE A 39 5.86 1.11 2.44
CA ILE A 39 6.44 2.05 1.46
C ILE A 39 7.92 2.31 1.77
N LEU A 40 8.30 2.47 3.04
CA LEU A 40 9.69 2.70 3.43
C LEU A 40 10.58 1.49 3.14
N LEU A 41 10.11 0.28 3.45
CA LEU A 41 10.82 -0.96 3.10
C LEU A 41 10.97 -1.12 1.58
N LEU A 42 9.95 -0.73 0.82
CA LEU A 42 9.96 -0.80 -0.65
C LEU A 42 10.68 0.39 -1.30
N SER A 43 10.96 1.47 -0.57
CA SER A 43 11.54 2.72 -1.08
C SER A 43 12.90 2.50 -1.73
N GLY A 44 13.73 1.61 -1.16
CA GLY A 44 15.03 1.25 -1.74
C GLY A 44 14.89 0.57 -3.11
N THR A 45 13.94 -0.36 -3.25
CA THR A 45 13.60 -1.06 -4.49
C THR A 45 12.99 -0.08 -5.51
N ILE A 46 12.03 0.76 -5.08
CA ILE A 46 11.36 1.76 -5.92
C ILE A 46 12.34 2.83 -6.42
N ALA A 47 13.29 3.28 -5.61
CA ALA A 47 14.27 4.28 -6.00
C ALA A 47 15.18 3.77 -7.14
N LYS A 48 15.63 2.51 -7.05
CA LYS A 48 16.38 1.84 -8.13
C LYS A 48 15.53 1.74 -9.39
N LEU A 49 14.29 1.27 -9.25
CA LEU A 49 13.38 1.09 -10.39
C LEU A 49 13.07 2.41 -11.09
N THR A 50 12.80 3.44 -10.30
CA THR A 50 12.47 4.78 -10.79
C THR A 50 13.65 5.36 -11.56
N LYS A 51 14.88 5.16 -11.06
CA LYS A 51 16.10 5.59 -11.75
C LYS A 51 16.29 4.85 -13.08
N ASP A 52 16.06 3.55 -13.11
CA ASP A 52 16.14 2.75 -14.33
C ASP A 52 15.04 3.11 -15.34
N TYR A 53 13.82 3.34 -14.87
CA TYR A 53 12.71 3.87 -15.67
C TYR A 53 13.07 5.20 -16.32
N PHE A 54 13.60 6.16 -15.56
CA PHE A 54 14.03 7.45 -16.12
C PHE A 54 15.20 7.30 -17.10
N LYS A 55 16.11 6.35 -16.87
CA LYS A 55 17.22 6.05 -17.79
C LYS A 55 16.72 5.46 -19.11
N GLN A 56 15.84 4.46 -19.06
CA GLN A 56 15.21 3.84 -20.23
C GLN A 56 14.38 4.86 -21.03
N ARG A 57 13.59 5.68 -20.33
CA ARG A 57 12.80 6.76 -20.94
C ARG A 57 13.67 7.81 -21.62
N LYS A 58 14.82 8.18 -21.04
CA LYS A 58 15.79 9.10 -21.68
C LYS A 58 16.48 8.50 -22.91
N GLN A 59 16.58 7.17 -22.97
CA GLN A 59 17.13 6.44 -24.12
C GLN A 59 16.11 6.23 -25.25
N GLY A 60 14.88 6.73 -25.11
CA GLY A 60 13.81 6.55 -26.10
C GLY A 60 13.25 5.12 -26.17
N LEU A 61 13.62 4.26 -25.22
CA LEU A 61 13.15 2.88 -25.14
C LEU A 61 11.82 2.85 -24.37
N ALA A 62 10.92 1.95 -24.77
CA ALA A 62 9.71 1.68 -24.00
C ALA A 62 10.12 1.13 -22.63
N PRO A 63 9.77 1.78 -21.51
CA PRO A 63 10.17 1.32 -20.19
C PRO A 63 9.46 0.01 -19.87
N VAL A 64 10.22 -1.07 -19.70
CA VAL A 64 9.68 -2.40 -19.35
C VAL A 64 10.13 -2.75 -17.93
N PHE A 65 9.15 -2.94 -17.06
CA PHE A 65 9.36 -3.40 -15.70
C PHE A 65 9.78 -4.88 -15.73
N HIS A 66 11.04 -5.16 -15.42
CA HIS A 66 11.52 -6.53 -15.28
C HIS A 66 11.48 -6.91 -13.81
N ALA A 67 10.44 -7.64 -13.40
CA ALA A 67 10.35 -8.22 -12.06
C ALA A 67 11.53 -9.17 -11.72
N ALA A 68 12.30 -9.59 -12.74
CA ALA A 68 13.46 -10.47 -12.64
C ALA A 68 14.70 -9.82 -12.00
N ASP A 69 14.82 -8.48 -12.01
CA ASP A 69 16.01 -7.77 -11.50
C ASP A 69 16.00 -7.59 -9.96
N TYR A 70 14.95 -8.07 -9.29
CA TYR A 70 14.74 -7.94 -7.85
C TYR A 70 14.65 -9.32 -7.19
N PRO A 71 15.78 -9.93 -6.80
CA PRO A 71 15.80 -11.23 -6.13
C PRO A 71 15.05 -11.24 -4.78
N GLU A 72 14.80 -10.07 -4.20
CA GLU A 72 13.98 -9.84 -3.00
C GLU A 72 12.46 -9.93 -3.23
N LEU A 73 12.00 -9.95 -4.49
CA LEU A 73 10.60 -10.14 -4.91
C LEU A 73 10.33 -11.53 -5.51
N GLN A 74 11.38 -12.34 -5.70
CA GLN A 74 11.26 -13.72 -6.20
C GLN A 74 10.50 -14.58 -5.18
N GLY A 75 9.29 -15.01 -5.54
CA GLY A 75 8.41 -15.87 -4.72
C GLY A 75 7.13 -15.21 -4.20
N LYS A 76 6.91 -13.90 -4.42
CA LYS A 76 5.66 -13.19 -4.03
C LYS A 76 4.87 -12.58 -5.20
N ILE A 77 5.35 -12.75 -6.43
CA ILE A 77 4.71 -12.21 -7.63
C ILE A 77 4.31 -13.37 -8.52
N ASP A 78 3.03 -13.43 -8.86
CA ASP A 78 2.48 -14.41 -9.79
C ASP A 78 3.00 -14.08 -11.20
N HIS A 79 3.77 -15.01 -11.78
CA HIS A 79 4.42 -14.82 -13.08
C HIS A 79 3.43 -14.71 -14.26
N GLY A 80 2.13 -14.93 -14.03
CA GLY A 80 1.08 -14.89 -15.05
C GLY A 80 0.49 -13.51 -15.39
N ILE A 81 0.77 -12.44 -14.63
CA ILE A 81 0.04 -11.16 -14.77
C ILE A 81 0.58 -10.28 -15.91
N TRP A 82 1.82 -10.50 -16.36
CA TRP A 82 2.48 -9.73 -17.44
C TRP A 82 2.53 -10.49 -18.77
N SER A 83 1.41 -11.12 -19.18
CA SER A 83 1.25 -11.55 -20.58
C SER A 83 0.71 -10.38 -21.40
N ARG A 84 1.57 -9.79 -22.22
CA ARG A 84 1.15 -8.88 -23.29
C ARG A 84 0.45 -9.75 -24.35
N VAL A 85 -0.88 -9.77 -24.33
CA VAL A 85 -1.68 -10.14 -25.51
C VAL A 85 -1.87 -8.90 -26.36
#